data_AF-A0A923UZQ4-F1
#
_entry.id   AF-A0A923UZQ4-F1
#
_cell.length_a   1.000
_cell.length_b   1.000
_cell.length_c   1.000
_cell.angle_alpha   90.00
_cell.angle_beta   90.00
_cell.angle_gamma   90.00
#
_symmetry.space_group_name_H-M   'P 1'
#
loop_
_entity.id
_entity.type
_entity.pdbx_description
1 polymer ?
#
loop_
_entity_poly.entity_id
_entity_poly.type
_entity_poly.pdbx_seq_one_letter_code
_entity_poly.pdbx_strand_id
1 'polypeptide(L)'
;FKMKTLYGIEQDWPVDYYDLDPYYYEAEELMSISGPEGTPFPRQGKYPLPPHEFSLVDKILHKTYGNKYISQPSARASRATKGRNQCMTSSACDVCPVNAKFTIENSEIGVYNDPRVELVYGAQVYSLTLQNDLVKDVLFVKDDKDQKAIGETVILAANPFFNCNILLNAGDKNKFTGKGFGEQMGMQVLIYLKNMTNVGGSTWVNANGYMLYDGDHRKDFAACLMEVSNAPYYLRLEKGKWLDIASIRMLFEDLPRDVNYITTTENRFVPKVNFSGRSEYTMKALENMKQKIPEILSCLPVEKLEFLDPFPNEGHIIGGTRMSATANLGVVDKHLIHHQYRNLFVLGAGSFTTFSPSNPSLTLSALSLWAADKTF
;
A
#
# COMPACT_ATOMS: atom_id res chain seq x y z
N PHE A 1 -7.34 1.60 -11.17
CA PHE A 1 -7.35 1.12 -12.57
C PHE A 1 -7.92 2.14 -13.55
N LYS A 2 -9.19 2.56 -13.46
CA LYS A 2 -9.85 3.38 -14.52
C LYS A 2 -10.16 4.85 -14.12
N MET A 3 -9.19 5.59 -13.58
CA MET A 3 -9.42 6.96 -13.08
C MET A 3 -9.84 7.95 -14.17
N LYS A 4 -9.19 7.89 -15.33
CA LYS A 4 -9.48 8.76 -16.46
C LYS A 4 -10.79 8.39 -17.13
N THR A 5 -11.00 7.10 -17.40
CA THR A 5 -12.20 6.63 -18.08
C THR A 5 -13.47 6.85 -17.25
N LEU A 6 -13.44 6.64 -15.94
CA LEU A 6 -14.63 6.73 -15.09
C LEU A 6 -14.88 8.14 -14.51
N TYR A 7 -13.81 8.86 -14.16
CA TYR A 7 -13.92 10.13 -13.42
C TYR A 7 -13.27 11.32 -14.14
N GLY A 8 -12.60 11.11 -15.28
CA GLY A 8 -11.99 12.19 -16.06
C GLY A 8 -10.72 12.77 -15.43
N ILE A 9 -10.13 12.11 -14.43
CA ILE A 9 -8.94 12.57 -13.70
C ILE A 9 -7.77 11.60 -13.87
N GLU A 10 -6.55 12.14 -13.88
CA GLU A 10 -5.29 11.38 -14.05
C GLU A 10 -5.28 10.48 -15.31
N GLN A 11 -4.43 9.44 -15.29
CA GLN A 11 -4.38 8.39 -16.30
C GLN A 11 -5.04 7.11 -15.79
N ASP A 12 -5.53 6.31 -16.73
CA ASP A 12 -5.83 4.92 -16.45
C ASP A 12 -4.53 4.12 -16.34
N TRP A 13 -4.59 3.09 -15.52
CA TRP A 13 -3.56 2.06 -15.46
C TRP A 13 -3.54 1.33 -16.81
N PRO A 14 -2.37 0.99 -17.37
CA PRO A 14 -2.28 0.22 -18.62
C PRO A 14 -2.53 -1.30 -18.42
N VAL A 15 -3.06 -1.66 -17.24
CA VAL A 15 -3.59 -2.97 -16.86
C VAL A 15 -4.95 -2.76 -16.19
N ASP A 16 -5.87 -3.71 -16.33
CA ASP A 16 -7.15 -3.71 -15.63
C ASP A 16 -7.12 -4.57 -14.36
N TYR A 17 -8.16 -4.48 -13.54
CA TYR A 17 -8.32 -5.32 -12.35
C TYR A 17 -8.23 -6.81 -12.67
N TYR A 18 -8.90 -7.24 -13.74
CA TYR A 18 -8.98 -8.65 -14.14
C TYR A 18 -7.66 -9.20 -14.70
N ASP A 19 -6.74 -8.34 -15.16
CA ASP A 19 -5.39 -8.78 -15.53
C ASP A 19 -4.62 -9.22 -14.28
N LEU A 20 -4.82 -8.52 -13.15
CA LEU A 20 -4.12 -8.79 -11.89
C LEU A 20 -4.86 -9.74 -10.96
N ASP A 21 -6.16 -10.00 -11.16
CA ASP A 21 -6.99 -10.85 -10.29
C ASP A 21 -6.36 -12.22 -10.00
N PRO A 22 -5.82 -12.98 -10.99
CA PRO A 22 -5.14 -14.25 -10.70
C PRO A 22 -3.94 -14.10 -9.77
N TYR A 23 -3.17 -13.02 -9.94
CA TYR A 23 -1.94 -12.76 -9.18
C TYR A 23 -2.24 -12.20 -7.79
N TYR A 24 -3.42 -11.61 -7.58
CA TYR A 24 -3.90 -11.32 -6.23
C TYR A 24 -4.13 -12.62 -5.45
N TYR A 25 -4.78 -13.63 -6.03
CA TYR A 25 -4.95 -14.92 -5.36
C TYR A 25 -3.61 -15.62 -5.09
N GLU A 26 -2.68 -15.58 -6.04
CA GLU A 26 -1.35 -16.18 -5.85
C GLU A 26 -0.58 -15.47 -4.74
N ALA A 27 -0.54 -14.14 -4.73
CA ALA A 27 0.07 -13.36 -3.66
C ALA A 27 -0.62 -13.64 -2.31
N GLU A 28 -1.94 -13.76 -2.30
CA GLU A 28 -2.69 -14.07 -1.09
C GLU A 28 -2.32 -15.45 -0.52
N GLU A 29 -2.21 -16.47 -1.37
CA GLU A 29 -1.80 -17.83 -1.00
C GLU A 29 -0.38 -17.84 -0.43
N LEU A 30 0.57 -17.24 -1.15
CA LEU A 30 1.97 -17.12 -0.72
C LEU A 30 2.11 -16.40 0.63
N MET A 31 1.28 -15.39 0.87
CA MET A 31 1.26 -14.63 2.13
C MET A 31 0.31 -15.21 3.18
N SER A 32 -0.36 -16.33 2.89
CA SER A 32 -1.48 -16.92 3.63
C SER A 32 -2.40 -15.85 4.24
N ILE A 33 -3.01 -15.03 3.39
CA ILE A 33 -3.86 -13.92 3.80
C ILE A 33 -5.11 -14.45 4.52
N SER A 34 -5.41 -13.87 5.67
CA SER A 34 -6.71 -14.05 6.35
C SER A 34 -7.74 -13.11 5.75
N GLY A 35 -8.97 -13.54 5.50
CA GLY A 35 -10.02 -12.62 5.05
C GLY A 35 -11.43 -13.24 5.04
N PRO A 36 -12.47 -12.40 4.86
CA PRO A 36 -13.88 -12.79 4.93
C PRO A 36 -14.34 -13.50 3.65
N GLU A 37 -15.46 -14.24 3.71
CA GLU A 37 -16.01 -14.88 2.51
C GLU A 37 -16.63 -13.88 1.52
N GLY A 38 -17.18 -12.76 2.00
CA GLY A 38 -17.82 -11.72 1.18
C GLY A 38 -17.00 -10.44 1.13
N THR A 39 -16.88 -9.86 -0.06
CA THR A 39 -16.14 -8.60 -0.32
C THR A 39 -16.99 -7.62 -1.14
N PRO A 40 -16.71 -6.30 -1.07
CA PRO A 40 -17.36 -5.30 -1.93
C PRO A 40 -16.74 -5.21 -3.32
N PHE A 41 -15.56 -5.80 -3.52
CA PHE A 41 -14.87 -5.92 -4.80
C PHE A 41 -15.09 -7.31 -5.40
N PRO A 42 -14.97 -7.47 -6.74
CA PRO A 42 -15.17 -8.75 -7.40
C PRO A 42 -14.18 -9.78 -6.85
N ARG A 43 -14.67 -10.92 -6.33
CA ARG A 43 -13.84 -12.03 -5.89
C ARG A 43 -14.57 -13.34 -6.20
N GLN A 44 -13.86 -14.29 -6.80
CA GLN A 44 -14.37 -15.64 -7.11
C GLN A 44 -13.81 -16.69 -6.15
N GLY A 45 -12.58 -16.53 -5.66
CA GLY A 45 -11.92 -17.45 -4.74
C GLY A 45 -12.18 -17.16 -3.26
N LYS A 46 -11.71 -18.05 -2.38
CA LYS A 46 -11.70 -17.82 -0.92
C LYS A 46 -10.34 -17.30 -0.46
N TYR A 47 -10.29 -16.64 0.68
CA TYR A 47 -9.00 -16.33 1.32
C TYR A 47 -8.37 -17.62 1.86
N PRO A 48 -7.03 -17.74 1.86
CA PRO A 48 -6.33 -18.92 2.40
C PRO A 48 -6.66 -19.21 3.86
N LEU A 49 -6.87 -18.16 4.67
CA LEU A 49 -7.22 -18.27 6.08
C LEU A 49 -8.55 -17.55 6.38
N PRO A 50 -9.31 -18.00 7.39
CA PRO A 50 -10.55 -17.34 7.80
C PRO A 50 -10.28 -15.92 8.33
N PRO A 51 -11.30 -15.05 8.39
CA PRO A 51 -11.14 -13.69 8.85
C PRO A 51 -10.74 -13.62 10.33
N HIS A 52 -10.15 -12.50 10.72
CA HIS A 52 -10.01 -12.13 12.13
C HIS A 52 -11.38 -11.75 12.72
N GLU A 53 -11.56 -12.02 14.01
CA GLU A 53 -12.78 -11.74 14.76
C GLU A 53 -13.06 -10.24 14.84
N PHE A 54 -14.33 -9.87 14.66
CA PHE A 54 -14.82 -8.52 14.83
C PHE A 54 -14.92 -8.08 16.31
N SER A 55 -14.68 -6.80 16.58
CA SER A 55 -15.08 -6.17 17.84
C SER A 55 -16.60 -6.02 17.93
N LEU A 56 -17.11 -5.58 19.09
CA LEU A 56 -18.55 -5.30 19.23
C LEU A 56 -19.03 -4.23 18.25
N VAL A 57 -18.27 -3.13 18.11
CA VAL A 57 -18.60 -2.03 17.18
C VAL A 57 -18.60 -2.53 15.74
N ASP A 58 -17.61 -3.34 15.38
CA ASP A 58 -17.50 -3.89 14.02
C ASP A 58 -18.68 -4.80 13.69
N LYS A 59 -19.17 -5.61 14.65
CA LYS A 59 -20.36 -6.45 14.45
C LYS A 59 -21.61 -5.63 14.15
N ILE A 60 -21.79 -4.48 14.80
CA ILE A 60 -22.91 -3.58 14.55
C ILE A 60 -22.78 -2.94 13.16
N LEU A 61 -21.60 -2.44 12.81
CA LEU A 61 -21.33 -1.84 11.50
C LEU A 61 -21.49 -2.86 10.37
N HIS A 62 -20.96 -4.08 10.54
CA HIS A 62 -21.14 -5.17 9.58
C HIS A 62 -22.61 -5.56 9.41
N LYS A 63 -23.39 -5.63 10.51
CA LYS A 63 -24.83 -5.90 10.44
C LYS A 63 -25.58 -4.82 9.65
N THR A 64 -25.16 -3.56 9.76
CA THR A 64 -25.78 -2.42 9.04
C THR A 64 -25.37 -2.37 7.57
N TYR A 65 -24.10 -2.59 7.25
CA TYR A 65 -23.53 -2.32 5.92
C TYR A 65 -23.20 -3.57 5.09
N GLY A 66 -23.30 -4.77 5.68
CA GLY A 66 -23.00 -6.04 5.02
C GLY A 66 -21.61 -6.04 4.39
N ASN A 67 -21.51 -6.44 3.12
CA ASN A 67 -20.24 -6.53 2.39
C ASN A 67 -19.54 -5.19 2.14
N LYS A 68 -20.16 -4.04 2.46
CA LYS A 68 -19.48 -2.75 2.44
C LYS A 68 -18.66 -2.49 3.71
N TYR A 69 -18.79 -3.32 4.74
CA TYR A 69 -17.99 -3.24 5.95
C TYR A 69 -17.52 -4.65 6.32
N ILE A 70 -16.25 -4.96 6.16
CA ILE A 70 -15.74 -6.34 6.20
C ILE A 70 -14.56 -6.49 7.16
N SER A 71 -14.30 -7.72 7.63
CA SER A 71 -13.07 -8.02 8.36
C SER A 71 -11.90 -7.78 7.44
N GLN A 72 -10.87 -7.08 7.91
CA GLN A 72 -9.79 -6.64 7.04
C GLN A 72 -9.00 -7.86 6.53
N PRO A 73 -8.86 -8.01 5.19
CA PRO A 73 -7.91 -8.95 4.63
C PRO A 73 -6.49 -8.60 5.08
N SER A 74 -5.76 -9.54 5.67
CA SER A 74 -4.44 -9.22 6.24
C SER A 74 -3.46 -10.39 6.20
N ALA A 75 -2.17 -10.07 6.08
CA ALA A 75 -1.07 -11.03 6.15
C ALA A 75 -0.71 -11.41 7.60
N ARG A 76 -1.72 -11.52 8.46
CA ARG A 76 -1.61 -11.99 9.85
C ARG A 76 -2.33 -13.31 9.95
N ALA A 77 -1.61 -14.36 10.31
CA ALA A 77 -2.15 -15.71 10.34
C ALA A 77 -3.28 -15.82 11.40
N SER A 78 -4.54 -15.98 10.98
CA SER A 78 -5.70 -16.15 11.89
C SER A 78 -5.77 -17.56 12.49
N ARG A 79 -5.06 -18.50 11.89
CA ARG A 79 -4.75 -19.85 12.39
C ARG A 79 -3.28 -20.12 12.10
N ALA A 80 -2.65 -21.03 12.85
CA ALA A 80 -1.28 -21.43 12.57
C ALA A 80 -1.18 -22.02 11.14
N THR A 81 -0.12 -21.64 10.42
CA THR A 81 0.26 -22.25 9.16
C THR A 81 1.48 -23.14 9.38
N LYS A 82 2.04 -23.73 8.32
CA LYS A 82 3.26 -24.54 8.42
C LYS A 82 4.47 -23.73 8.95
N GLY A 83 4.60 -22.47 8.51
CA GLY A 83 5.74 -21.60 8.88
C GLY A 83 5.46 -20.48 9.88
N ARG A 84 4.20 -20.25 10.27
CA ARG A 84 3.81 -19.11 11.14
C ARG A 84 2.84 -19.54 12.23
N ASN A 85 3.02 -18.99 13.43
CA ASN A 85 2.05 -19.20 14.51
C ASN A 85 0.77 -18.41 14.26
N GLN A 86 -0.29 -18.79 14.97
CA GLN A 86 -1.51 -17.98 15.03
C GLN A 86 -1.23 -16.61 15.66
N CYS A 87 -1.89 -15.57 15.16
CA CYS A 87 -1.91 -14.24 15.76
C CYS A 87 -2.47 -14.31 17.18
N MET A 88 -1.67 -13.88 18.17
CA MET A 88 -2.07 -13.81 19.58
C MET A 88 -2.63 -12.44 19.99
N THR A 89 -3.03 -11.63 19.00
CA THR A 89 -3.71 -10.34 19.21
C THR A 89 -2.95 -9.37 20.14
N SER A 90 -1.61 -9.40 20.10
CA SER A 90 -0.75 -8.67 21.05
C SER A 90 -0.69 -7.16 20.83
N SER A 91 -1.33 -6.64 19.78
CA SER A 91 -1.23 -5.26 19.31
C SER A 91 0.20 -4.78 18.97
N ALA A 92 1.19 -5.69 18.95
CA ALA A 92 2.56 -5.42 18.56
C ALA A 92 2.82 -5.94 17.14
N CYS A 93 2.32 -5.22 16.14
CA CYS A 93 2.47 -5.65 14.74
C CYS A 93 3.84 -5.29 14.16
N ASP A 94 4.52 -4.24 14.63
CA ASP A 94 5.81 -3.79 14.08
C ASP A 94 6.87 -4.88 14.24
N VAL A 95 7.00 -5.41 15.45
CA VAL A 95 7.84 -6.57 15.79
C VAL A 95 6.93 -7.66 16.35
N CYS A 96 6.37 -8.48 15.46
CA CYS A 96 5.44 -9.53 15.86
C CYS A 96 6.14 -10.56 16.79
N PRO A 97 5.76 -10.66 18.08
CA PRO A 97 6.50 -11.45 19.06
C PRO A 97 6.32 -12.96 18.88
N VAL A 98 5.33 -13.36 18.09
CA VAL A 98 4.94 -14.77 17.88
C VAL A 98 5.11 -15.22 16.44
N ASN A 99 5.76 -14.43 15.58
CA ASN A 99 5.97 -14.80 14.17
C ASN A 99 4.67 -15.08 13.37
N ALA A 100 3.59 -14.36 13.66
CA ALA A 100 2.28 -14.51 12.99
C ALA A 100 2.08 -13.54 11.81
N LYS A 101 2.70 -12.36 11.84
CA LYS A 101 2.71 -11.38 10.73
C LYS A 101 3.66 -11.88 9.65
N PHE A 102 3.22 -11.88 8.39
CA PHE A 102 4.06 -12.19 7.24
C PHE A 102 5.30 -11.30 7.19
N THR A 103 6.42 -11.95 6.91
CA THR A 103 7.65 -11.40 6.35
C THR A 103 8.12 -12.37 5.26
N ILE A 104 8.95 -11.92 4.32
CA ILE A 104 9.49 -12.84 3.32
C ILE A 104 10.28 -13.99 3.97
N GLU A 105 10.98 -13.70 5.07
CA GLU A 105 11.79 -14.67 5.81
C GLU A 105 10.97 -15.78 6.50
N ASN A 106 9.73 -15.49 6.90
CA ASN A 106 8.85 -16.47 7.55
C ASN A 106 7.77 -17.06 6.62
N SER A 107 7.89 -16.79 5.32
CA SER A 107 6.88 -17.13 4.32
C SER A 107 6.90 -18.60 3.86
N GLU A 108 7.98 -19.32 4.13
CA GLU A 108 8.28 -20.65 3.56
C GLU A 108 8.28 -20.72 2.02
N ILE A 109 8.19 -19.58 1.31
CA ILE A 109 8.24 -19.52 -0.17
C ILE A 109 9.58 -20.09 -0.68
N GLY A 110 10.64 -20.04 0.14
CA GLY A 110 11.85 -20.82 -0.08
C GLY A 110 12.74 -20.33 -1.22
N VAL A 111 12.49 -19.14 -1.77
CA VAL A 111 13.28 -18.54 -2.87
C VAL A 111 14.77 -18.50 -2.53
N TYR A 112 15.13 -18.20 -1.27
CA TYR A 112 16.52 -18.14 -0.83
C TYR A 112 17.21 -19.50 -0.67
N ASN A 113 16.46 -20.61 -0.74
CA ASN A 113 17.01 -21.97 -0.68
C ASN A 113 17.36 -22.53 -2.07
N ASP A 114 16.92 -21.87 -3.14
CA ASP A 114 17.20 -22.30 -4.50
C ASP A 114 18.69 -22.07 -4.80
N PRO A 115 19.45 -23.10 -5.25
CA PRO A 115 20.89 -22.96 -5.50
C PRO A 115 21.23 -21.99 -6.65
N ARG A 116 20.23 -21.53 -7.41
CA ARG A 116 20.39 -20.50 -8.45
C ARG A 116 20.32 -19.07 -7.89
N VAL A 117 19.96 -18.91 -6.62
CA VAL A 117 19.78 -17.61 -5.97
C VAL A 117 20.98 -17.31 -5.06
N GLU A 118 21.60 -16.15 -5.26
CA GLU A 118 22.65 -15.63 -4.38
C GLU A 118 22.18 -14.33 -3.71
N LEU A 119 22.26 -14.26 -2.38
CA LEU A 119 22.03 -13.05 -1.61
C LEU A 119 23.36 -12.39 -1.22
N VAL A 120 23.61 -11.20 -1.72
CA VAL A 120 24.81 -10.41 -1.39
C VAL A 120 24.46 -9.30 -0.41
N TYR A 121 24.73 -9.54 0.87
CA TYR A 121 24.52 -8.54 1.93
C TYR A 121 25.59 -7.44 1.91
N GLY A 122 25.23 -6.26 2.44
CA GLY A 122 26.14 -5.11 2.50
C GLY A 122 26.47 -4.50 1.13
N ALA A 123 25.71 -4.84 0.09
CA ALA A 123 25.86 -4.32 -1.27
C ALA A 123 24.82 -3.22 -1.53
N GLN A 124 25.22 -1.95 -1.43
CA GLN A 124 24.33 -0.81 -1.66
C GLN A 124 24.48 -0.30 -3.11
N VAL A 125 23.48 -0.55 -3.94
CA VAL A 125 23.41 -0.03 -5.32
C VAL A 125 23.20 1.48 -5.29
N TYR A 126 23.94 2.22 -6.12
CA TYR A 126 23.82 3.68 -6.22
C TYR A 126 23.56 4.19 -7.64
N SER A 127 23.90 3.42 -8.67
CA SER A 127 23.75 3.85 -10.06
C SER A 127 23.81 2.65 -11.02
N LEU A 128 23.55 2.90 -12.29
CA LEU A 128 23.63 1.96 -13.40
C LEU A 128 24.52 2.54 -14.51
N THR A 129 25.20 1.67 -15.26
CA THR A 129 25.84 2.08 -16.52
C THR A 129 24.86 1.83 -17.67
N LEU A 130 24.43 2.89 -18.32
CA LEU A 130 23.50 2.85 -19.45
C LEU A 130 24.27 2.87 -20.78
N GLN A 131 23.90 1.99 -21.71
CA GLN A 131 24.46 1.95 -23.05
C GLN A 131 23.34 1.74 -24.07
N ASN A 132 23.05 2.77 -24.87
CA ASN A 132 21.91 2.80 -25.79
C ASN A 132 20.59 2.52 -25.04
N ASP A 133 19.87 1.46 -25.40
CA ASP A 133 18.61 1.01 -24.81
C ASP A 133 18.80 -0.16 -23.81
N LEU A 134 20.00 -0.27 -23.21
CA LEU A 134 20.35 -1.32 -22.26
C LEU A 134 21.02 -0.79 -21.00
N VAL A 135 20.78 -1.50 -19.90
CA VAL A 135 21.61 -1.44 -18.70
C VAL A 135 22.74 -2.47 -18.85
N LYS A 136 23.99 -2.01 -18.72
CA LYS A 136 25.19 -2.81 -18.87
C LYS A 136 25.75 -3.31 -17.54
N ASP A 137 25.88 -2.40 -16.57
CA ASP A 137 26.48 -2.68 -15.27
C ASP A 137 25.59 -2.12 -14.16
N VAL A 138 25.44 -2.86 -13.06
CA VAL A 138 24.87 -2.38 -11.79
C VAL A 138 26.02 -1.95 -10.89
N LEU A 139 26.03 -0.69 -10.47
CA LEU A 139 27.10 -0.10 -9.67
C LEU A 139 26.70 -0.05 -8.19
N PHE A 140 27.52 -0.65 -7.32
CA PHE A 140 27.24 -0.75 -5.89
C PHE A 140 28.50 -0.61 -5.06
N VAL A 141 28.33 -0.27 -3.78
CA VAL A 141 29.40 -0.33 -2.77
C VAL A 141 29.23 -1.58 -1.92
N LYS A 142 30.34 -2.27 -1.69
CA LYS A 142 30.45 -3.35 -0.70
C LYS A 142 31.82 -3.26 -0.04
N ASP A 143 31.86 -3.40 1.29
CA ASP A 143 33.08 -3.30 2.10
C ASP A 143 33.88 -2.01 1.80
N ASP A 144 33.15 -0.88 1.71
CA ASP A 144 33.65 0.46 1.37
C ASP A 144 34.37 0.58 0.01
N LYS A 145 34.14 -0.37 -0.90
CA LYS A 145 34.73 -0.38 -2.25
C LYS A 145 33.63 -0.36 -3.30
N ASP A 146 33.86 0.42 -4.35
CA ASP A 146 33.03 0.37 -5.56
C ASP A 146 33.20 -0.98 -6.26
N GLN A 147 32.07 -1.58 -6.61
CA GLN A 147 31.96 -2.86 -7.29
C GLN A 147 30.97 -2.73 -8.45
N LYS A 148 30.99 -3.74 -9.33
CA LYS A 148 30.05 -3.84 -10.45
C LYS A 148 29.56 -5.26 -10.62
N ALA A 149 28.30 -5.40 -11.01
CA ALA A 149 27.69 -6.65 -11.45
C ALA A 149 27.12 -6.48 -12.86
N ILE A 150 27.08 -7.57 -13.62
CA ILE A 150 26.51 -7.63 -14.97
C ILE A 150 25.41 -8.67 -14.95
N GLY A 151 24.29 -8.37 -15.62
CA GLY A 151 23.18 -9.29 -15.79
C GLY A 151 22.49 -9.05 -17.13
N GLU A 152 21.92 -10.11 -17.71
CA GLU A 152 21.13 -9.99 -18.94
C GLU A 152 19.85 -9.18 -18.68
N THR A 153 19.28 -9.34 -17.49
CA THR A 153 18.14 -8.57 -16.98
C THR A 153 18.49 -7.93 -15.65
N VAL A 154 18.08 -6.67 -15.47
CA VAL A 154 18.28 -5.89 -14.24
C VAL A 154 16.91 -5.51 -13.68
N ILE A 155 16.73 -5.72 -12.37
CA ILE A 155 15.47 -5.45 -11.68
C ILE A 155 15.74 -4.48 -10.52
N LEU A 156 15.11 -3.31 -10.54
CA LEU A 156 15.12 -2.36 -9.42
C LEU A 156 13.90 -2.57 -8.52
N ALA A 157 14.14 -2.98 -7.27
CA ALA A 157 13.11 -3.28 -6.29
C ALA A 157 13.43 -2.71 -4.89
N ALA A 158 14.13 -1.57 -4.79
CA ALA A 158 14.54 -1.01 -3.50
C ALA A 158 13.35 -0.38 -2.75
N ASN A 159 12.85 0.73 -3.26
CA ASN A 159 11.56 1.38 -2.97
C ASN A 159 11.43 2.57 -3.96
N PRO A 160 10.32 3.32 -4.00
CA PRO A 160 10.16 4.38 -4.99
C PRO A 160 11.26 5.45 -4.95
N PHE A 161 11.69 5.90 -3.77
CA PHE A 161 12.74 6.93 -3.66
C PHE A 161 14.08 6.44 -4.17
N PHE A 162 14.51 5.24 -3.77
CA PHE A 162 15.81 4.72 -4.18
C PHE A 162 15.81 4.22 -5.63
N ASN A 163 14.70 3.70 -6.15
CA ASN A 163 14.58 3.40 -7.58
C ASN A 163 14.78 4.70 -8.40
N CYS A 164 14.10 5.79 -8.02
CA CYS A 164 14.29 7.09 -8.66
C CYS A 164 15.74 7.58 -8.54
N ASN A 165 16.33 7.50 -7.35
CA ASN A 165 17.70 7.94 -7.11
C ASN A 165 18.72 7.19 -7.97
N ILE A 166 18.61 5.85 -8.04
CA ILE A 166 19.49 5.01 -8.85
C ILE A 166 19.37 5.36 -10.34
N LEU A 167 18.14 5.51 -10.85
CA LEU A 167 17.88 5.89 -12.24
C LEU A 167 18.44 7.30 -12.56
N LEU A 168 18.21 8.27 -11.69
CA LEU A 168 18.68 9.65 -11.90
C LEU A 168 20.21 9.73 -11.81
N ASN A 169 20.84 9.00 -10.89
CA ASN A 169 22.31 8.88 -10.83
C ASN A 169 22.90 8.18 -12.06
N ALA A 170 22.15 7.29 -12.70
CA ALA A 170 22.54 6.63 -13.95
C ALA A 170 22.47 7.58 -15.16
N GLY A 171 21.89 8.77 -15.00
CA GLY A 171 21.67 9.73 -16.07
C GLY A 171 20.42 9.40 -16.90
N ASP A 172 19.43 8.73 -16.30
CA ASP A 172 18.16 8.46 -16.97
C ASP A 172 17.50 9.76 -17.46
N LYS A 173 16.99 9.73 -18.70
CA LYS A 173 16.47 10.91 -19.40
C LYS A 173 14.95 10.93 -19.48
N ASN A 174 14.26 9.96 -18.92
CA ASN A 174 12.81 9.99 -18.88
C ASN A 174 12.34 11.17 -18.02
N LYS A 175 11.56 12.08 -18.63
CA LYS A 175 11.10 13.33 -17.99
C LYS A 175 10.19 13.11 -16.77
N PHE A 176 9.70 11.89 -16.56
CA PHE A 176 8.84 11.49 -15.45
C PHE A 176 9.58 10.79 -14.31
N THR A 177 10.83 10.37 -14.52
CA THR A 177 11.62 9.72 -13.47
C THR A 177 11.78 10.67 -12.28
N GLY A 178 11.41 10.18 -11.10
CA GLY A 178 11.38 10.96 -9.87
C GLY A 178 10.13 11.81 -9.66
N LYS A 179 9.27 12.01 -10.65
CA LYS A 179 8.12 12.94 -10.55
C LYS A 179 6.81 12.26 -10.22
N GLY A 180 5.91 13.03 -9.59
CA GLY A 180 4.57 12.54 -9.28
C GLY A 180 4.63 11.42 -8.25
N PHE A 181 5.52 11.54 -7.26
CA PHE A 181 5.48 10.68 -6.08
C PHE A 181 4.54 11.27 -5.02
N GLY A 182 4.07 10.42 -4.12
CA GLY A 182 3.30 10.81 -2.96
C GLY A 182 2.99 9.61 -2.08
N GLU A 183 1.91 9.71 -1.33
CA GLU A 183 1.31 8.65 -0.52
C GLU A 183 -0.16 9.04 -0.26
N GLN A 184 -0.94 8.17 0.38
CA GLN A 184 -2.27 8.52 0.86
C GLN A 184 -2.19 9.54 2.01
N MET A 185 -3.31 10.17 2.34
CA MET A 185 -3.44 10.97 3.56
C MET A 185 -4.32 10.20 4.55
N GLY A 186 -3.89 10.06 5.80
CA GLY A 186 -4.74 9.49 6.84
C GLY A 186 -5.13 10.50 7.91
N MET A 187 -6.25 10.24 8.57
CA MET A 187 -6.73 10.99 9.73
C MET A 187 -7.43 10.04 10.70
N GLN A 188 -7.25 10.25 12.00
CA GLN A 188 -7.95 9.48 13.03
C GLN A 188 -9.26 10.16 13.43
N VAL A 189 -10.32 9.36 13.59
CA VAL A 189 -11.59 9.79 14.20
C VAL A 189 -11.82 8.99 15.47
N LEU A 190 -11.94 9.68 16.60
CA LEU A 190 -12.33 9.10 17.88
C LEU A 190 -13.84 9.18 18.03
N ILE A 191 -14.45 8.06 18.38
CA ILE A 191 -15.89 7.89 18.50
C ILE A 191 -16.19 7.59 19.97
N TYR A 192 -16.66 8.59 20.70
CA TYR A 192 -17.06 8.42 22.10
C TYR A 192 -18.47 7.83 22.13
N LEU A 193 -18.61 6.72 22.85
CA LEU A 193 -19.84 5.93 22.86
C LEU A 193 -20.60 6.16 24.17
N LYS A 194 -21.93 6.10 24.10
CA LYS A 194 -22.81 6.21 25.27
C LYS A 194 -23.17 4.81 25.77
N ASN A 195 -22.69 4.46 26.97
CA ASN A 195 -23.00 3.20 27.66
C ASN A 195 -22.70 1.95 26.82
N MET A 196 -21.63 1.98 26.04
CA MET A 196 -21.21 0.84 25.21
C MET A 196 -19.69 0.77 25.17
N THR A 197 -19.15 -0.33 25.67
CA THR A 197 -17.72 -0.62 25.63
C THR A 197 -17.33 -1.19 24.27
N ASN A 198 -16.25 -0.69 23.69
CA ASN A 198 -15.64 -1.28 22.50
C ASN A 198 -14.55 -2.26 22.93
N VAL A 199 -14.91 -3.54 22.97
CA VAL A 199 -14.02 -4.65 23.32
C VAL A 199 -14.15 -5.80 22.32
N GLY A 200 -13.17 -6.69 22.34
CA GLY A 200 -13.03 -7.75 21.34
C GLY A 200 -12.19 -7.27 20.16
N GLY A 201 -12.37 -7.88 18.99
CA GLY A 201 -11.43 -7.74 17.89
C GLY A 201 -10.17 -8.57 18.14
N SER A 202 -9.56 -9.06 17.06
CA SER A 202 -8.38 -9.96 17.19
C SER A 202 -7.13 -9.42 16.51
N THR A 203 -7.16 -8.16 16.11
CA THR A 203 -6.00 -7.51 15.51
C THR A 203 -6.06 -6.00 15.63
N TRP A 204 -4.90 -5.34 15.46
CA TRP A 204 -4.76 -3.88 15.51
C TRP A 204 -5.70 -3.20 14.52
N VAL A 205 -5.54 -3.47 13.22
CA VAL A 205 -6.47 -2.96 12.21
C VAL A 205 -7.44 -4.09 11.87
N ASN A 206 -8.70 -3.96 12.27
CA ASN A 206 -9.62 -5.09 12.43
C ASN A 206 -10.64 -5.21 11.29
N ALA A 207 -11.09 -4.09 10.76
CA ALA A 207 -12.14 -4.04 9.76
C ALA A 207 -11.95 -2.88 8.79
N ASN A 208 -12.47 -3.06 7.58
CA ASN A 208 -12.47 -2.07 6.51
C ASN A 208 -13.90 -1.69 6.12
N GLY A 209 -14.18 -0.39 6.07
CA GLY A 209 -15.43 0.20 5.59
C GLY A 209 -15.26 0.87 4.24
N TYR A 210 -16.10 0.49 3.28
CA TYR A 210 -16.05 0.90 1.87
C TYR A 210 -17.18 1.86 1.48
N MET A 211 -17.94 2.36 2.46
CA MET A 211 -19.08 3.26 2.22
C MET A 211 -18.68 4.56 1.49
N LEU A 212 -17.41 4.97 1.63
CA LEU A 212 -16.83 6.17 1.01
C LEU A 212 -15.74 5.84 -0.02
N TYR A 213 -15.55 4.57 -0.35
CA TYR A 213 -14.41 4.11 -1.16
C TYR A 213 -14.62 4.35 -2.65
N ASP A 214 -15.88 4.35 -3.11
CA ASP A 214 -16.19 4.53 -4.52
C ASP A 214 -17.53 5.25 -4.75
N GLY A 215 -17.66 5.89 -5.91
CA GLY A 215 -18.86 6.59 -6.36
C GLY A 215 -18.56 7.83 -7.22
N ASP A 216 -19.61 8.45 -7.75
CA ASP A 216 -19.49 9.61 -8.65
C ASP A 216 -18.74 10.80 -8.05
N HIS A 217 -18.75 10.95 -6.73
CA HIS A 217 -18.03 11.99 -6.00
C HIS A 217 -16.53 12.03 -6.32
N ARG A 218 -15.94 10.92 -6.78
CA ARG A 218 -14.53 10.82 -7.18
C ARG A 218 -14.18 11.64 -8.43
N LYS A 219 -15.18 12.22 -9.11
CA LYS A 219 -14.96 13.28 -10.11
C LYS A 219 -14.49 14.60 -9.47
N ASP A 220 -14.88 14.81 -8.22
CA ASP A 220 -14.73 16.10 -7.53
C ASP A 220 -13.73 16.04 -6.37
N PHE A 221 -13.70 14.94 -5.61
CA PHE A 221 -12.83 14.76 -4.46
C PHE A 221 -12.53 13.29 -4.13
N ALA A 222 -11.41 13.06 -3.44
CA ALA A 222 -10.86 11.74 -3.12
C ALA A 222 -11.83 10.75 -2.46
N ALA A 223 -11.68 9.50 -2.87
CA ALA A 223 -12.21 8.35 -2.16
C ALA A 223 -11.59 8.21 -0.76
N CYS A 224 -12.31 7.54 0.14
CA CYS A 224 -11.86 7.25 1.49
C CYS A 224 -12.14 5.79 1.88
N LEU A 225 -11.12 5.10 2.37
CA LEU A 225 -11.26 3.84 3.09
C LEU A 225 -11.36 4.14 4.59
N MET A 226 -12.28 3.47 5.26
CA MET A 226 -12.36 3.49 6.73
C MET A 226 -11.66 2.25 7.28
N GLU A 227 -10.67 2.41 8.12
CA GLU A 227 -9.95 1.32 8.78
C GLU A 227 -10.15 1.39 10.29
N VAL A 228 -10.73 0.36 10.90
CA VAL A 228 -10.93 0.36 12.35
C VAL A 228 -9.62 0.06 13.06
N SER A 229 -9.22 0.97 13.95
CA SER A 229 -8.08 0.79 14.84
C SER A 229 -8.58 0.31 16.20
N ASN A 230 -8.26 -0.94 16.51
CA ASN A 230 -8.56 -1.61 17.78
C ASN A 230 -7.37 -1.57 18.76
N ALA A 231 -6.26 -0.95 18.36
CA ALA A 231 -5.13 -0.75 19.26
C ALA A 231 -5.50 0.28 20.35
N PRO A 232 -5.17 0.03 21.63
CA PRO A 232 -5.60 0.87 22.76
C PRO A 232 -4.75 2.15 22.91
N TYR A 233 -4.50 2.87 21.82
CA TYR A 233 -3.79 4.16 21.85
C TYR A 233 -4.62 5.29 22.45
N TYR A 234 -5.94 5.14 22.41
CA TYR A 234 -6.89 6.14 22.90
C TYR A 234 -7.78 5.50 23.95
N LEU A 235 -7.85 6.15 25.11
CA LEU A 235 -8.76 5.81 26.19
C LEU A 235 -9.59 7.05 26.53
N ARG A 236 -10.87 6.84 26.83
CA ARG A 236 -11.72 7.92 27.34
C ARG A 236 -11.37 8.17 28.80
N LEU A 237 -10.94 9.37 29.16
CA LEU A 237 -10.40 9.63 30.51
C LEU A 237 -11.46 9.76 31.61
N GLU A 238 -12.74 9.86 31.26
CA GLU A 238 -13.84 9.88 32.23
C GLU A 238 -13.90 8.58 33.04
N LYS A 239 -13.99 8.71 34.37
CA LYS A 239 -14.07 7.56 35.29
C LYS A 239 -15.22 6.63 34.90
N GLY A 240 -14.90 5.35 34.72
CA GLY A 240 -15.88 4.30 34.40
C GLY A 240 -16.23 4.18 32.92
N LYS A 241 -15.66 5.01 32.04
CA LYS A 241 -15.96 4.99 30.60
C LYS A 241 -14.74 4.72 29.72
N TRP A 242 -13.63 4.21 30.27
CA TRP A 242 -12.34 4.09 29.58
C TRP A 242 -12.40 3.36 28.24
N LEU A 243 -13.28 2.36 28.15
CA LEU A 243 -13.49 1.53 26.97
C LEU A 243 -14.69 1.99 26.13
N ASP A 244 -15.40 3.04 26.52
CA ASP A 244 -16.55 3.60 25.79
C ASP A 244 -16.06 4.52 24.66
N ILE A 245 -15.11 4.02 23.88
CA ILE A 245 -14.45 4.71 22.78
C ILE A 245 -14.10 3.72 21.68
N ALA A 246 -14.39 4.09 20.44
CA ALA A 246 -13.90 3.40 19.25
C ALA A 246 -13.09 4.36 18.40
N SER A 247 -12.32 3.82 17.46
CA SER A 247 -11.41 4.62 16.66
C SER A 247 -11.36 4.11 15.21
N ILE A 248 -11.50 5.03 14.26
CA ILE A 248 -11.45 4.73 12.83
C ILE A 248 -10.42 5.65 12.17
N ARG A 249 -9.45 5.06 11.49
CA ARG A 249 -8.56 5.76 10.59
C ARG A 249 -9.26 5.93 9.24
N MET A 250 -9.40 7.17 8.79
CA MET A 250 -9.84 7.51 7.45
C MET A 250 -8.61 7.64 6.56
N LEU A 251 -8.48 6.79 5.55
CA LEU A 251 -7.38 6.81 4.58
C LEU A 251 -7.90 7.33 3.24
N PHE A 252 -7.34 8.43 2.75
CA PHE A 252 -7.80 9.14 1.57
C PHE A 252 -6.90 8.87 0.36
N GLU A 253 -7.53 8.65 -0.80
CA GLU A 253 -6.87 8.62 -2.10
C GLU A 253 -6.12 9.94 -2.33
N ASP A 254 -4.99 9.90 -3.04
CA ASP A 254 -4.31 11.11 -3.51
C ASP A 254 -3.89 10.96 -4.97
N LEU A 255 -3.58 12.08 -5.60
CA LEU A 255 -3.18 12.13 -7.00
C LEU A 255 -1.69 12.44 -7.12
N PRO A 256 -0.99 11.85 -8.10
CA PRO A 256 0.40 12.18 -8.39
C PRO A 256 0.50 13.64 -8.83
N ARG A 257 1.50 14.36 -8.30
CA ARG A 257 1.73 15.77 -8.62
C ARG A 257 3.16 15.97 -9.05
N ASP A 258 3.39 16.56 -10.22
CA ASP A 258 4.74 16.80 -10.73
C ASP A 258 5.57 17.77 -9.87
N VAL A 259 4.93 18.59 -9.04
CA VAL A 259 5.60 19.43 -8.02
C VAL A 259 6.18 18.62 -6.86
N ASN A 260 5.77 17.36 -6.72
CA ASN A 260 6.39 16.40 -5.82
C ASN A 260 7.37 15.56 -6.65
N TYR A 261 8.67 15.79 -6.46
CA TYR A 261 9.70 15.12 -7.23
C TYR A 261 10.99 14.81 -6.46
N ILE A 262 11.68 13.76 -6.89
CA ILE A 262 12.98 13.33 -6.40
C ILE A 262 14.08 13.87 -7.31
N THR A 263 15.16 14.36 -6.71
CA THR A 263 16.42 14.66 -7.41
C THR A 263 17.59 14.00 -6.71
N THR A 264 18.77 14.03 -7.34
CA THR A 264 20.01 13.56 -6.74
C THR A 264 20.58 14.60 -5.77
N THR A 265 21.52 14.18 -4.93
CA THR A 265 22.39 15.04 -4.12
C THR A 265 23.85 14.75 -4.44
N GLU A 266 24.78 15.50 -3.84
CA GLU A 266 26.22 15.17 -3.90
C GLU A 266 26.53 13.80 -3.29
N ASN A 267 25.73 13.35 -2.32
CA ASN A 267 25.80 12.00 -1.81
C ASN A 267 24.93 11.08 -2.68
N ARG A 268 25.58 10.27 -3.51
CA ARG A 268 24.92 9.31 -4.42
C ARG A 268 23.93 8.36 -3.74
N PHE A 269 24.00 8.16 -2.43
CA PHE A 269 23.08 7.30 -1.67
C PHE A 269 21.86 8.02 -1.10
N VAL A 270 21.84 9.36 -1.10
CA VAL A 270 20.79 10.15 -0.45
C VAL A 270 19.97 10.87 -1.51
N PRO A 271 18.72 10.43 -1.77
CA PRO A 271 17.81 11.20 -2.62
C PRO A 271 17.41 12.51 -1.96
N LYS A 272 17.30 13.58 -2.75
CA LYS A 272 16.62 14.81 -2.33
C LYS A 272 15.13 14.68 -2.62
N VAL A 273 14.34 14.71 -1.56
CA VAL A 273 12.88 14.67 -1.63
C VAL A 273 12.33 16.10 -1.66
N ASN A 274 11.65 16.47 -2.74
CA ASN A 274 10.97 17.76 -2.84
C ASN A 274 9.46 17.50 -2.75
N PHE A 275 8.87 17.74 -1.58
CA PHE A 275 7.46 17.49 -1.32
C PHE A 275 6.73 18.80 -1.03
N SER A 276 5.72 19.11 -1.83
CA SER A 276 4.91 20.34 -1.79
C SER A 276 3.47 20.06 -1.37
N GLY A 277 3.26 19.06 -0.53
CA GLY A 277 1.97 18.70 0.05
C GLY A 277 1.08 17.81 -0.82
N ARG A 278 -0.13 17.54 -0.30
CA ARG A 278 -1.19 16.73 -0.92
C ARG A 278 -1.91 17.48 -2.04
N SER A 279 -2.62 16.76 -2.90
CA SER A 279 -3.46 17.39 -3.92
C SER A 279 -4.68 18.10 -3.31
N GLU A 280 -5.19 19.11 -4.01
CA GLU A 280 -6.46 19.76 -3.65
C GLU A 280 -7.63 18.75 -3.66
N TYR A 281 -7.56 17.74 -4.53
CA TYR A 281 -8.53 16.65 -4.62
C TYR A 281 -8.68 15.88 -3.29
N THR A 282 -7.55 15.62 -2.63
CA THR A 282 -7.48 14.99 -1.30
C THR A 282 -7.95 15.92 -0.19
N MET A 283 -7.53 17.19 -0.24
CA MET A 283 -7.93 18.19 0.76
C MET A 283 -9.44 18.46 0.73
N LYS A 284 -10.06 18.47 -0.45
CA LYS A 284 -11.53 18.57 -0.59
C LYS A 284 -12.24 17.37 0.06
N ALA A 285 -11.70 16.16 -0.09
CA ALA A 285 -12.31 14.96 0.49
C ALA A 285 -12.31 15.00 2.01
N LEU A 286 -11.25 15.53 2.63
CA LEU A 286 -11.18 15.66 4.09
C LEU A 286 -12.41 16.37 4.65
N GLU A 287 -12.74 17.53 4.09
CA GLU A 287 -13.87 18.35 4.55
C GLU A 287 -15.23 17.74 4.18
N ASN A 288 -15.35 17.19 2.97
CA ASN A 288 -16.60 16.57 2.52
C ASN A 288 -16.93 15.27 3.26
N MET A 289 -15.93 14.43 3.53
CA MET A 289 -16.16 13.12 4.15
C MET A 289 -16.38 13.21 5.66
N LYS A 290 -15.76 14.18 6.35
CA LYS A 290 -16.08 14.47 7.76
C LYS A 290 -17.58 14.69 7.99
N GLN A 291 -18.26 15.35 7.04
CA GLN A 291 -19.70 15.62 7.12
C GLN A 291 -20.57 14.36 6.96
N LYS A 292 -20.04 13.30 6.32
CA LYS A 292 -20.76 12.03 6.11
C LYS A 292 -20.59 11.04 7.26
N ILE A 293 -19.54 11.17 8.07
CA ILE A 293 -19.25 10.26 9.18
C ILE A 293 -20.40 10.16 10.20
N PRO A 294 -21.06 11.25 10.64
CA PRO A 294 -22.18 11.14 11.58
C PRO A 294 -23.32 10.26 11.07
N GLU A 295 -23.65 10.34 9.78
CA GLU A 295 -24.69 9.50 9.18
C GLU A 295 -24.27 8.03 9.13
N ILE A 296 -23.03 7.76 8.72
CA ILE A 296 -22.47 6.40 8.68
C ILE A 296 -22.41 5.76 10.08
N LEU A 297 -22.17 6.55 11.12
CA LEU A 297 -22.09 6.04 12.49
C LEU A 297 -23.42 6.10 13.24
N SER A 298 -24.52 6.48 12.58
CA SER A 298 -25.84 6.62 13.21
C SER A 298 -26.41 5.31 13.79
N CYS A 299 -25.89 4.16 13.37
CA CYS A 299 -26.23 2.85 13.95
C CYS A 299 -25.55 2.57 15.31
N LEU A 300 -24.64 3.43 15.75
CA LEU A 300 -23.95 3.34 17.05
C LEU A 300 -24.49 4.40 18.01
N PRO A 301 -24.43 4.18 19.33
CA PRO A 301 -24.80 5.17 20.34
C PRO A 301 -23.70 6.23 20.50
N VAL A 302 -23.44 7.01 19.45
CA VAL A 302 -22.39 8.06 19.44
C VAL A 302 -22.78 9.22 20.34
N GLU A 303 -21.91 9.57 21.29
CA GLU A 303 -22.04 10.74 22.18
C GLU A 303 -21.29 11.95 21.61
N LYS A 304 -20.07 11.71 21.10
CA LYS A 304 -19.18 12.74 20.53
C LYS A 304 -18.29 12.12 19.47
N LEU A 305 -18.05 12.88 18.41
CA LEU A 305 -16.98 12.61 17.44
C LEU A 305 -15.86 13.62 17.63
N GLU A 306 -14.62 13.16 17.53
CA GLU A 306 -13.44 14.00 17.56
C GLU A 306 -12.53 13.63 16.39
N PHE A 307 -12.37 14.57 15.47
CA PHE A 307 -11.50 14.43 14.31
C PHE A 307 -10.12 14.97 14.68
N LEU A 308 -9.10 14.12 14.67
CA LEU A 308 -7.72 14.53 14.93
C LEU A 308 -7.12 15.17 13.68
N ASP A 309 -5.97 15.82 13.83
CA ASP A 309 -5.22 16.33 12.69
C ASP A 309 -4.78 15.19 11.76
N PRO A 310 -4.70 15.42 10.44
CA PRO A 310 -4.15 14.44 9.51
C PRO A 310 -2.72 14.02 9.89
N PHE A 311 -2.40 12.74 9.67
CA PHE A 311 -1.05 12.24 9.90
C PHE A 311 -0.06 12.90 8.94
N PRO A 312 1.19 13.17 9.38
CA PRO A 312 2.20 13.74 8.50
C PRO A 312 2.57 12.78 7.35
N ASN A 313 2.46 11.47 7.57
CA ASN A 313 2.69 10.41 6.58
C ASN A 313 1.97 9.11 6.99
N GLU A 314 1.76 8.22 6.00
CA GLU A 314 1.20 6.87 6.16
C GLU A 314 2.26 5.77 5.95
N GLY A 315 3.45 6.13 5.46
CA GLY A 315 4.52 5.17 5.16
C GLY A 315 4.29 4.41 3.84
N HIS A 316 3.33 4.85 3.02
CA HIS A 316 3.01 4.25 1.72
C HIS A 316 3.57 5.10 0.58
N ILE A 317 4.89 5.05 0.36
CA ILE A 317 5.50 5.80 -0.73
C ILE A 317 5.06 5.18 -2.06
N ILE A 318 4.50 5.98 -2.97
CA ILE A 318 3.94 5.54 -4.25
C ILE A 318 4.33 6.54 -5.35
N GLY A 319 4.51 6.08 -6.59
CA GLY A 319 4.84 6.92 -7.74
C GLY A 319 6.33 7.23 -7.93
N GLY A 320 6.67 8.19 -8.79
CA GLY A 320 8.06 8.50 -9.16
C GLY A 320 8.63 7.65 -10.31
N THR A 321 8.11 6.44 -10.53
CA THR A 321 8.45 5.58 -11.68
C THR A 321 7.18 5.02 -12.33
N ARG A 322 6.15 5.88 -12.45
CA ARG A 322 4.77 5.49 -12.78
C ARG A 322 4.64 4.70 -14.08
N MET A 323 3.78 3.70 -14.04
CA MET A 323 3.39 2.88 -15.19
C MET A 323 2.46 3.66 -16.12
N SER A 324 2.65 3.49 -17.42
CA SER A 324 1.85 4.13 -18.46
C SER A 324 1.77 3.28 -19.73
N ALA A 325 0.73 3.53 -20.54
CA ALA A 325 0.57 2.86 -21.84
C ALA A 325 1.68 3.23 -22.84
N THR A 326 2.32 4.40 -22.68
CA THR A 326 3.29 4.95 -23.62
C THR A 326 4.40 5.69 -22.88
N ALA A 327 5.59 5.72 -23.49
CA ALA A 327 6.79 6.39 -22.96
C ALA A 327 6.64 7.90 -22.73
N ASN A 328 5.70 8.55 -23.41
CA ASN A 328 5.43 9.99 -23.25
C ASN A 328 4.50 10.32 -22.07
N LEU A 329 4.05 9.32 -21.31
CA LEU A 329 3.13 9.46 -20.17
C LEU A 329 3.66 8.87 -18.84
N GLY A 330 4.81 8.20 -18.84
CA GLY A 330 5.34 7.53 -17.64
C GLY A 330 6.72 6.91 -17.85
N VAL A 331 7.15 6.11 -16.88
CA VAL A 331 8.51 5.55 -16.78
C VAL A 331 8.57 4.09 -17.21
N VAL A 332 7.58 3.29 -16.80
CA VAL A 332 7.50 1.86 -17.15
C VAL A 332 6.24 1.52 -17.93
N ASP A 333 6.29 0.45 -18.70
CA ASP A 333 5.14 -0.13 -19.38
C ASP A 333 4.32 -1.05 -18.45
N LYS A 334 3.29 -1.70 -19.00
CA LYS A 334 2.40 -2.61 -18.27
C LYS A 334 3.06 -3.88 -17.71
N HIS A 335 4.29 -4.18 -18.12
CA HIS A 335 5.10 -5.29 -17.62
C HIS A 335 6.18 -4.82 -16.64
N LEU A 336 6.14 -3.54 -16.25
CA LEU A 336 7.10 -2.88 -15.38
C LEU A 336 8.50 -2.74 -16.01
N ILE A 337 8.58 -2.84 -17.34
CA ILE A 337 9.81 -2.62 -18.11
C ILE A 337 9.96 -1.12 -18.35
N HIS A 338 11.15 -0.59 -18.13
CA HIS A 338 11.47 0.80 -18.41
C HIS A 338 11.30 1.10 -19.91
N HIS A 339 10.53 2.14 -20.25
CA HIS A 339 10.22 2.48 -21.65
C HIS A 339 11.47 2.76 -22.51
N GLN A 340 12.60 3.11 -21.90
CA GLN A 340 13.86 3.41 -22.60
C GLN A 340 14.89 2.28 -22.54
N TYR A 341 14.79 1.34 -21.59
CA TYR A 341 15.81 0.29 -21.41
C TYR A 341 15.15 -1.08 -21.36
N ARG A 342 15.32 -1.88 -22.42
CA ARG A 342 14.55 -3.11 -22.65
C ARG A 342 14.84 -4.24 -21.66
N ASN A 343 15.95 -4.17 -20.94
CA ASN A 343 16.35 -5.16 -19.94
C ASN A 343 16.24 -4.64 -18.49
N LEU A 344 15.58 -3.50 -18.27
CA LEU A 344 15.41 -2.90 -16.95
C LEU A 344 13.97 -2.98 -16.48
N PHE A 345 13.73 -3.73 -15.42
CA PHE A 345 12.46 -3.74 -14.69
C PHE A 345 12.53 -2.77 -13.53
N VAL A 346 11.46 -2.02 -13.28
CA VAL A 346 11.35 -1.14 -12.11
C VAL A 346 10.08 -1.51 -11.35
N LEU A 347 10.26 -2.32 -10.31
CA LEU A 347 9.18 -2.90 -9.51
C LEU A 347 8.81 -2.02 -8.30
N GLY A 348 7.76 -2.44 -7.60
CA GLY A 348 7.29 -1.82 -6.38
C GLY A 348 6.25 -0.72 -6.62
N ALA A 349 5.83 -0.08 -5.53
CA ALA A 349 4.77 0.93 -5.54
C ALA A 349 5.12 2.19 -6.36
N GLY A 350 6.38 2.36 -6.76
CA GLY A 350 6.80 3.47 -7.61
C GLY A 350 6.15 3.44 -8.99
N SER A 351 5.76 2.24 -9.43
CA SER A 351 5.07 1.99 -10.69
C SER A 351 3.59 2.33 -10.68
N PHE A 352 2.96 2.60 -9.54
CA PHE A 352 1.51 2.80 -9.51
C PHE A 352 1.14 4.09 -10.26
N THR A 353 0.17 3.99 -11.17
CA THR A 353 -0.29 5.14 -11.94
C THR A 353 -1.04 6.15 -11.06
N THR A 354 -1.79 5.67 -10.05
CA THR A 354 -2.63 6.47 -9.13
C THR A 354 -2.61 5.90 -7.71
N PHE A 355 -2.97 6.69 -6.68
CA PHE A 355 -2.79 6.32 -5.26
C PHE A 355 -4.13 6.04 -4.57
N SER A 356 -4.68 4.84 -4.75
CA SER A 356 -5.94 4.44 -4.11
C SER A 356 -5.87 4.54 -2.57
N PRO A 357 -7.01 4.66 -1.85
CA PRO A 357 -7.03 4.72 -0.38
C PRO A 357 -6.77 3.36 0.30
N SER A 358 -6.04 2.45 -0.34
CA SER A 358 -5.70 1.11 0.14
C SER A 358 -4.20 0.94 0.24
N ASN A 359 -3.73 0.11 1.18
CA ASN A 359 -2.30 -0.19 1.34
C ASN A 359 -1.73 -0.85 0.06
N PRO A 360 -0.53 -0.45 -0.41
CA PRO A 360 -0.04 -0.84 -1.73
C PRO A 360 0.57 -2.24 -1.80
N SER A 361 0.93 -2.86 -0.67
CA SER A 361 1.81 -4.03 -0.63
C SER A 361 1.26 -5.27 -1.34
N LEU A 362 -0.05 -5.52 -1.28
CA LEU A 362 -0.65 -6.65 -1.98
C LEU A 362 -0.62 -6.42 -3.50
N THR A 363 -0.99 -5.22 -3.96
CA THR A 363 -0.99 -4.85 -5.38
C THR A 363 0.43 -4.86 -5.97
N LEU A 364 1.44 -4.37 -5.26
CA LEU A 364 2.82 -4.43 -5.77
C LEU A 364 3.35 -5.87 -5.82
N SER A 365 2.83 -6.77 -4.98
CA SER A 365 3.19 -8.20 -5.02
C SER A 365 2.54 -8.89 -6.21
N ALA A 366 1.24 -8.66 -6.44
CA ALA A 366 0.53 -9.13 -7.62
C ALA A 366 1.17 -8.64 -8.93
N LEU A 367 1.60 -7.36 -8.97
CA LEU A 367 2.33 -6.80 -10.09
C LEU A 367 3.72 -7.43 -10.30
N SER A 368 4.41 -7.80 -9.22
CA SER A 368 5.69 -8.49 -9.31
C SER A 368 5.53 -9.89 -9.90
N LEU A 369 4.49 -10.62 -9.48
CA LEU A 369 4.14 -11.94 -10.04
C LEU A 369 3.71 -11.82 -11.51
N TRP A 370 2.88 -10.83 -11.84
CA TRP A 370 2.48 -10.51 -13.22
C TRP A 370 3.70 -10.25 -14.11
N ALA A 371 4.63 -9.39 -13.66
CA ALA A 371 5.83 -9.07 -14.43
C ALA A 371 6.71 -10.31 -14.66
N ALA A 372 6.84 -11.16 -13.65
CA ALA A 372 7.57 -12.42 -13.76
C ALA A 372 6.93 -13.36 -14.79
N ASP A 373 5.65 -13.69 -14.65
CA ASP A 373 4.92 -14.63 -15.51
C ASP A 373 4.77 -14.15 -16.96
N LYS A 374 4.67 -12.84 -17.20
CA LYS A 374 4.50 -12.30 -18.56
C LYS A 374 5.80 -12.10 -19.32
N THR A 375 6.94 -12.25 -18.66
CA THR A 375 8.25 -11.93 -19.22
C THR A 375 9.14 -13.16 -19.35
N PHE A 376 9.21 -13.98 -18.30
CA PHE A 376 10.08 -15.15 -18.22
C PHE A 376 9.26 -16.43 -18.37
#